data_AF-A0A3N7CX65-F1
#
_entry.id   AF-A0A3N7CX65-F1
#
_cell.length_a   1.000
_cell.length_b   1.000
_cell.length_c   1.000
_cell.angle_alpha   90.00
_cell.angle_beta   90.00
_cell.angle_gamma   90.00
#
_symmetry.space_group_name_H-M   'P 1'
#
loop_
_entity.id
_entity.type
_entity.pdbx_description
1 polymer ?
#
loop_
_entity_poly.entity_id
_entity_poly.type
_entity_poly.pdbx_seq_one_letter_code
_entity_poly.pdbx_strand_id
1 'polypeptide(L)'
;MSDLNKWFYILKNMSQMDQIPLYLNKGIFQKLFKIAEVSKLTEEQRKIYESNLKAKWDYENSIDFARKEAGKQARIEGLEEGEQKGQLEGRLEERLAIALKLKETGMSVDQIFEITELSIEEIEKL
;
A
#
# COMPACT_ATOMS: atom_id res chain seq x y z
N MET A 1 -33.06 10.83 -19.66
CA MET A 1 -33.58 9.49 -20.03
C MET A 1 -33.96 8.74 -18.77
N SER A 2 -35.24 8.41 -18.59
CA SER A 2 -35.73 7.70 -17.39
C SER A 2 -35.15 6.30 -17.32
N ASP A 3 -35.08 5.73 -16.11
CA ASP A 3 -34.57 4.36 -15.94
C ASP A 3 -35.49 3.34 -16.65
N LEU A 4 -36.80 3.60 -16.78
CA LEU A 4 -37.72 2.80 -17.60
C LEU A 4 -37.31 2.73 -19.08
N ASN A 5 -36.90 3.86 -19.67
CA ASN A 5 -36.46 3.89 -21.07
C ASN A 5 -35.15 3.12 -21.28
N LYS A 6 -34.28 3.07 -20.27
CA LYS A 6 -33.06 2.26 -20.29
C LYS A 6 -33.39 0.77 -20.23
N TRP A 7 -34.33 0.36 -19.38
CA TRP A 7 -34.82 -1.01 -19.31
C TRP A 7 -35.43 -1.49 -20.62
N PHE A 8 -36.33 -0.69 -21.22
CA PHE A 8 -36.92 -1.01 -22.52
C PHE A 8 -35.88 -1.12 -23.64
N TYR A 9 -34.91 -0.21 -23.66
CA TYR A 9 -33.84 -0.23 -24.65
C TYR A 9 -32.95 -1.48 -24.53
N ILE A 10 -32.58 -1.86 -23.31
CA ILE A 10 -31.79 -3.08 -23.07
C ILE A 10 -32.56 -4.31 -23.52
N LEU A 11 -33.79 -4.50 -23.04
CA LEU A 11 -34.58 -5.70 -23.35
C LEU A 11 -34.85 -5.86 -24.85
N LYS A 12 -35.08 -4.74 -25.56
CA LYS A 12 -35.32 -4.75 -27.01
C LYS A 12 -34.09 -5.15 -27.83
N ASN A 13 -32.89 -4.79 -27.38
CA ASN A 13 -31.66 -4.96 -28.17
C ASN A 13 -30.70 -6.02 -27.60
N MET A 14 -31.08 -6.73 -26.54
CA MET A 14 -30.22 -7.66 -25.78
C MET A 14 -29.68 -8.84 -26.60
N SER A 15 -30.39 -9.26 -27.66
CA SER A 15 -29.94 -10.36 -28.52
C SER A 15 -28.82 -9.96 -29.48
N GLN A 16 -28.64 -8.66 -29.73
CA GLN A 16 -27.70 -8.11 -30.72
C GLN A 16 -26.59 -7.27 -30.08
N MET A 17 -26.52 -7.21 -28.75
CA MET A 17 -25.52 -6.44 -28.01
C MET A 17 -24.33 -7.34 -27.63
N ASP A 18 -23.15 -7.03 -28.17
CA ASP A 18 -21.90 -7.69 -27.80
C ASP A 18 -21.16 -6.98 -26.64
N GLN A 19 -21.52 -5.73 -26.34
CA GLN A 19 -20.93 -4.95 -25.26
C GLN A 19 -21.97 -4.08 -24.56
N ILE A 20 -21.79 -3.84 -23.25
CA ILE A 20 -22.62 -2.93 -22.47
C ILE A 20 -22.24 -1.48 -22.80
N PRO A 21 -23.14 -0.66 -23.35
CA PRO A 21 -22.85 0.75 -23.60
C PRO A 21 -22.51 1.50 -22.31
N LEU A 22 -21.54 2.42 -22.36
CA LEU A 22 -21.03 3.16 -21.18
C LEU A 22 -22.13 3.84 -20.34
N TYR A 23 -23.20 4.33 -20.97
CA TYR A 23 -24.34 4.97 -20.30
C TYR A 23 -25.28 3.99 -19.55
N LEU A 24 -25.09 2.68 -19.73
CA LEU A 24 -25.77 1.59 -19.04
C LEU A 24 -24.86 0.87 -18.03
N ASN A 25 -23.66 1.40 -17.78
CA ASN A 25 -22.68 0.81 -16.88
C ASN A 25 -22.99 1.05 -15.38
N LYS A 26 -24.25 0.84 -14.96
CA LYS A 26 -24.65 0.82 -13.55
C LYS A 26 -24.65 -0.63 -13.05
N GLY A 27 -24.31 -0.84 -11.77
CA GLY A 27 -24.13 -2.19 -11.20
C GLY A 27 -25.32 -3.15 -11.36
N ILE A 28 -26.56 -2.64 -11.43
CA ILE A 28 -27.76 -3.48 -11.68
C ILE A 28 -27.78 -4.06 -13.11
N PHE A 29 -27.31 -3.29 -14.09
CA PHE A 29 -27.28 -3.73 -15.50
C PHE A 29 -26.12 -4.67 -15.75
N GLN A 30 -24.95 -4.46 -15.13
CA GLN A 30 -23.85 -5.43 -15.19
C GLN A 30 -24.28 -6.81 -14.68
N LYS A 31 -25.03 -6.86 -13.57
CA LYS A 31 -25.60 -8.12 -13.05
C LYS A 31 -26.56 -8.77 -14.04
N LEU A 32 -27.47 -7.99 -14.64
CA LEU A 32 -28.41 -8.47 -15.65
C LEU A 32 -27.69 -9.05 -16.87
N PHE A 33 -26.71 -8.35 -17.42
CA PHE A 33 -25.93 -8.82 -18.57
C PHE A 33 -25.15 -10.09 -18.24
N LYS A 34 -24.53 -10.17 -17.06
CA LYS A 34 -23.84 -11.39 -16.61
C LYS A 34 -24.79 -12.59 -16.49
N ILE A 35 -26.00 -12.38 -15.97
CA ILE A 35 -27.04 -13.44 -15.91
C ILE A 35 -27.45 -13.86 -17.34
N ALA A 36 -27.75 -12.90 -18.21
CA ALA A 36 -28.17 -13.18 -19.58
C ALA A 36 -27.09 -13.87 -20.42
N GLU A 37 -25.83 -13.49 -20.23
CA GLU A 37 -24.66 -14.12 -20.86
C GLU A 37 -24.57 -15.59 -20.41
N VAL A 38 -24.56 -15.86 -19.10
CA VAL A 38 -24.47 -17.22 -18.53
C VAL A 38 -25.68 -18.10 -18.88
N SER A 39 -26.88 -17.51 -19.05
CA SER A 39 -28.08 -18.23 -19.47
C SER A 39 -28.06 -18.69 -20.93
N LYS A 40 -27.26 -18.05 -21.80
CA LYS A 40 -27.11 -18.42 -23.21
C LYS A 40 -25.98 -19.44 -23.45
N LEU A 41 -25.10 -19.66 -22.49
CA LEU A 41 -23.96 -20.57 -22.63
C LEU A 41 -24.38 -22.03 -22.57
N THR A 42 -23.75 -22.87 -23.41
CA THR A 42 -23.77 -24.32 -23.24
C THR A 42 -23.01 -24.73 -21.97
N GLU A 43 -23.16 -25.98 -21.52
CA GLU A 43 -22.45 -26.47 -20.34
C GLU A 43 -20.92 -26.35 -20.47
N GLU A 44 -20.38 -26.63 -21.66
CA GLU A 44 -18.95 -26.51 -21.95
C GLU A 44 -18.47 -25.06 -21.93
N GLN A 45 -19.22 -24.15 -22.56
CA GLN A 45 -18.92 -22.72 -22.54
C GLN A 45 -19.02 -22.13 -21.12
N ARG A 46 -19.97 -22.61 -20.31
CA ARG A 46 -20.10 -22.21 -18.90
C ARG A 46 -18.88 -22.64 -18.08
N LYS A 47 -18.39 -23.88 -18.26
CA LYS A 47 -17.18 -24.37 -17.59
C LYS A 47 -15.94 -23.53 -17.95
N ILE A 48 -15.78 -23.17 -19.23
CA ILE A 48 -14.68 -22.30 -19.68
C ILE A 48 -14.81 -20.90 -19.04
N TYR A 49 -16.02 -20.33 -19.04
CA TYR A 49 -16.29 -19.02 -18.44
C TYR A 49 -15.97 -19.00 -16.94
N GLU A 50 -16.43 -20.01 -16.19
CA GLU A 50 -16.17 -20.14 -14.75
C GLU A 50 -14.67 -20.32 -14.46
N SER A 51 -13.98 -21.13 -15.27
CA SER A 51 -12.53 -21.33 -15.16
C SER A 51 -11.76 -20.01 -15.36
N ASN A 52 -12.10 -19.24 -16.40
CA ASN A 52 -11.49 -17.94 -16.65
C ASN A 52 -11.78 -16.94 -15.53
N LEU A 53 -13.01 -16.93 -15.03
CA LEU A 53 -13.40 -16.08 -13.91
C LEU A 53 -12.63 -16.44 -12.64
N LYS A 54 -12.48 -17.73 -12.35
CA LYS A 54 -11.67 -18.24 -11.24
C LYS A 54 -10.20 -17.83 -11.40
N ALA A 55 -9.61 -18.02 -12.58
CA ALA A 55 -8.23 -17.64 -12.85
C ALA A 55 -8.00 -16.13 -12.63
N LYS A 56 -8.95 -15.30 -13.06
CA LYS A 56 -8.91 -13.86 -12.82
C LYS A 56 -8.94 -13.53 -11.33
N TRP A 57 -9.83 -14.15 -10.56
CA TRP A 57 -9.90 -13.92 -9.11
C TRP A 57 -8.67 -14.43 -8.37
N ASP A 58 -8.15 -15.60 -8.75
CA ASP A 58 -6.91 -16.14 -8.16
C ASP A 58 -5.73 -15.18 -8.41
N TYR A 59 -5.64 -14.59 -9.61
CA TYR A 59 -4.66 -13.57 -9.94
C TYR A 59 -4.85 -12.28 -9.11
N GLU A 60 -6.06 -11.73 -9.07
CA GLU A 60 -6.36 -10.52 -8.28
C GLU A 60 -6.04 -10.72 -6.79
N ASN A 61 -6.45 -11.86 -6.22
CA ASN A 61 -6.16 -12.22 -4.84
C ASN A 61 -4.66 -12.37 -4.57
N SER A 62 -3.90 -12.95 -5.51
CA SER A 62 -2.44 -13.08 -5.40
C SER A 62 -1.76 -11.71 -5.39
N ILE A 63 -2.17 -10.79 -6.28
CA ILE A 63 -1.65 -9.43 -6.32
C ILE A 63 -1.98 -8.66 -5.04
N ASP A 64 -3.20 -8.76 -4.54
CA ASP A 64 -3.60 -8.08 -3.30
C ASP A 64 -2.90 -8.65 -2.07
N PHE A 65 -2.68 -9.97 -2.03
CA PHE A 65 -1.85 -10.61 -1.01
C PHE A 65 -0.42 -10.06 -1.06
N ALA A 66 0.21 -10.04 -2.24
CA ALA A 66 1.56 -9.52 -2.41
C ALA A 66 1.69 -8.05 -1.99
N ARG A 67 0.72 -7.19 -2.35
CA ARG A 67 0.67 -5.78 -1.91
C ARG A 67 0.57 -5.66 -0.39
N LYS A 68 -0.29 -6.47 0.23
CA LYS A 68 -0.48 -6.47 1.68
C LYS A 68 0.79 -6.89 2.43
N GLU A 69 1.44 -7.95 1.98
CA GLU A 69 2.68 -8.42 2.59
C GLU A 69 3.82 -7.41 2.38
N ALA A 70 3.96 -6.84 1.18
CA ALA A 70 4.94 -5.78 0.93
C ALA A 70 4.71 -4.55 1.83
N GLY A 71 3.46 -4.13 2.02
CA GLY A 71 3.13 -3.01 2.91
C GLY A 71 3.41 -3.32 4.39
N LYS A 72 3.20 -4.56 4.85
CA LYS A 72 3.58 -4.98 6.20
C LYS A 72 5.10 -4.96 6.38
N GLN A 73 5.83 -5.51 5.42
CA GLN A 73 7.29 -5.59 5.48
C GLN A 73 7.91 -4.19 5.50
N ALA A 74 7.48 -3.30 4.59
CA ALA A 74 7.95 -1.93 4.55
C ALA A 74 7.66 -1.17 5.86
N ARG A 75 6.54 -1.47 6.53
CA ARG A 75 6.22 -0.87 7.83
C ARG A 75 7.15 -1.38 8.94
N ILE A 76 7.50 -2.66 8.92
CA ILE A 76 8.44 -3.24 9.90
C ILE A 76 9.83 -2.64 9.69
N GLU A 77 10.33 -2.67 8.46
CA GLU A 77 11.65 -2.11 8.11
C GLU A 77 11.72 -0.62 8.46
N GLY A 78 10.71 0.17 8.08
CA GLY A 78 10.68 1.59 8.41
C GLY A 78 10.61 1.88 9.92
N LEU A 79 10.00 1.00 10.72
CA LEU A 79 10.00 1.13 12.18
C LEU A 79 11.37 0.79 12.76
N GLU A 80 12.00 -0.30 12.32
CA GLU A 80 13.32 -0.72 12.77
C GLU A 80 14.40 0.30 12.40
N GLU A 81 14.42 0.78 11.15
CA GLU A 81 15.33 1.83 10.70
C GLU A 81 15.12 3.13 11.48
N GLY A 82 13.86 3.52 11.70
CA GLY A 82 13.50 4.71 12.47
C GLY A 82 13.95 4.61 13.92
N GLU A 83 13.77 3.46 14.56
CA GLU A 83 14.20 3.20 15.93
C GLU A 83 15.73 3.22 16.05
N GLN A 84 16.44 2.54 15.16
CA GLN A 84 17.91 2.52 15.15
C GLN A 84 18.48 3.93 14.95
N LYS A 85 17.95 4.67 13.98
CA LYS A 85 18.38 6.04 13.72
C LYS A 85 18.09 6.94 14.91
N GLY A 86 16.88 6.87 15.49
CA GLY A 86 16.51 7.65 16.66
C GLY A 86 17.36 7.34 17.89
N GLN A 87 17.72 6.07 18.12
CA GLN A 87 18.62 5.69 19.21
C GLN A 87 20.05 6.23 19.00
N LEU A 88 20.57 6.19 17.78
CA LEU A 88 21.90 6.73 17.46
C LEU A 88 21.93 8.26 17.60
N GLU A 89 20.96 8.95 17.01
CA GLU A 89 20.83 10.41 17.11
C GLU A 89 20.65 10.84 18.56
N GLY A 90 19.77 10.17 19.32
CA GLY A 90 19.55 10.48 20.75
C GLY A 90 20.80 10.26 21.61
N ARG A 91 21.57 9.19 21.38
CA ARG A 91 22.85 8.97 22.08
C ARG A 91 23.89 10.03 21.73
N LEU A 92 23.95 10.46 20.48
CA LEU A 92 24.86 11.52 20.07
C LEU A 92 24.47 12.86 20.70
N GLU A 93 23.19 13.23 20.65
CA GLU A 93 22.66 14.44 21.29
C GLU A 93 22.91 14.43 22.80
N GLU A 94 22.71 13.30 23.47
CA GLU A 94 23.02 13.15 24.90
C GLU A 94 24.52 13.34 25.18
N ARG A 95 25.40 12.71 24.38
CA ARG A 95 26.86 12.88 24.52
C ARG A 95 27.28 14.33 24.32
N LEU A 96 26.72 15.02 23.32
CA LEU A 96 26.97 16.45 23.08
C LEU A 96 26.47 17.32 24.23
N ALA A 97 25.27 17.06 24.76
CA ALA A 97 24.71 17.78 25.90
C ALA A 97 25.53 17.57 27.19
N ILE A 98 26.04 16.36 27.41
CA ILE A 98 26.95 16.06 28.51
C ILE A 98 28.27 16.81 28.31
N ALA A 99 28.88 16.73 27.13
CA ALA A 99 30.14 17.41 26.83
C ALA A 99 30.05 18.92 27.04
N LEU A 100 28.95 19.54 26.62
CA LEU A 100 28.69 20.97 26.84
C LEU A 100 28.69 21.31 28.34
N LYS A 101 27.97 20.54 29.16
CA LYS A 101 27.94 20.75 30.62
C LYS A 101 29.30 20.54 31.27
N LEU A 102 30.08 19.54 30.83
CA LEU A 102 31.43 19.30 31.36
C LEU A 102 32.41 20.41 30.96
N LYS A 103 32.23 21.01 29.78
CA LYS A 103 32.99 22.18 29.34
C LYS A 103 32.65 23.41 30.18
N GLU A 104 31.38 23.63 30.49
CA GLU A 104 30.91 24.71 31.37
C GLU A 104 31.45 24.59 32.80
N THR A 105 31.67 23.36 33.31
CA THR A 105 32.30 23.14 34.63
C THR A 105 33.82 23.29 34.63
N GLY A 106 34.43 23.58 33.47
CA GLY A 106 35.86 23.85 33.33
C GLY A 106 36.74 22.60 33.23
N MET A 107 36.17 21.43 32.86
CA MET A 107 36.97 20.24 32.58
C MET A 107 37.82 20.41 31.32
N SER A 108 38.98 19.77 31.27
CA SER A 108 39.84 19.84 30.08
C SER A 108 39.25 19.04 28.92
N VAL A 109 39.60 19.44 27.69
CA VAL A 109 39.13 18.76 26.47
C VAL A 109 39.52 17.28 26.48
N ASP A 110 40.71 16.93 26.97
CA ASP A 110 41.16 15.54 27.10
C ASP A 110 40.26 14.73 28.06
N GLN A 111 39.85 15.31 29.20
CA GLN A 111 38.95 14.63 30.14
C GLN A 111 37.55 14.46 29.57
N ILE A 112 37.06 15.44 28.80
CA ILE A 112 35.75 15.36 28.14
C ILE A 112 35.79 14.32 27.03
N PHE A 113 36.89 14.22 26.29
CA PHE A 113 37.14 13.16 25.31
C PHE A 113 37.08 11.78 25.98
N GLU A 114 37.75 11.58 27.12
CA GLU A 114 37.71 10.29 27.82
C GLU A 114 36.30 9.90 28.32
N ILE A 115 35.49 10.86 28.76
CA ILE A 115 34.15 10.59 29.32
C ILE A 115 33.10 10.40 28.23
N THR A 116 33.14 11.27 27.21
CA THR A 116 32.08 11.36 26.19
C THR A 116 32.47 10.70 24.89
N GLU A 117 33.73 10.26 24.73
CA GLU A 117 34.37 9.68 23.53
C GLU A 117 34.02 10.39 22.21
N LEU A 118 33.61 11.66 22.29
CA LEU A 118 33.47 12.55 21.15
C LEU A 118 34.86 12.93 20.67
N SER A 119 35.02 13.24 19.39
CA SER A 119 36.32 13.73 18.92
C SER A 119 36.68 15.06 19.57
N ILE A 120 37.99 15.30 19.72
CA ILE A 120 38.52 16.56 20.24
C ILE A 120 37.97 17.75 19.42
N GLU A 121 37.88 17.60 18.09
CA GLU A 121 37.33 18.62 17.20
C GLU A 121 35.85 18.94 17.47
N GLU A 122 35.03 17.93 17.78
CA GLU A 122 33.61 18.13 18.15
C GLU A 122 33.51 18.86 19.49
N ILE A 123 34.34 18.50 20.48
CA ILE A 123 34.35 19.12 21.80
C ILE A 123 34.83 20.58 21.74
N GLU A 124 35.82 20.88 20.90
CA GLU A 124 36.30 22.25 20.70
C GLU A 124 35.26 23.14 20.03
N LYS A 125 34.43 22.58 19.13
CA LYS A 125 33.35 23.29 18.42
C LYS A 125 32.08 23.54 19.24
N LEU A 126 31.86 22.79 20.32
CA LEU A 126 30.75 23.00 21.27
C LEU A 126 30.88 24.34 22.02
#